data_AF-A0A9D7QY85-F1
#
_entry.id   AF-A0A9D7QY85-F1
#
_cell.length_a   1.000
_cell.length_b   1.000
_cell.length_c   1.000
_cell.angle_alpha   90.00
_cell.angle_beta   90.00
_cell.angle_gamma   90.00
#
_symmetry.space_group_name_H-M   'P 1'
#
loop_
_entity.id
_entity.type
_entity.pdbx_description
1 polymer ?
#
loop_
_entity_poly.entity_id
_entity_poly.type
_entity_poly.pdbx_seq_one_letter_code
_entity_poly.pdbx_strand_id
1 'polypeptide(L)'
;MAYEIVNRLERLSRFDLLNALGQSVTQHERRKKKKKKKKKHNVFRPSEDIKEIMTEKFIRQKLNYMHKNPVSGKWKLVENCLDYIHSSARFYELGEEGVFHVYHYHEINNPAEFPPQ
;
A
#
# COMPACT_ATOMS: atom_id res chain seq x y z
N MET A 1 5.03 -7.04 9.31
CA MET A 1 3.99 -6.06 8.91
C MET A 1 2.63 -6.30 9.58
N ALA A 2 1.74 -7.20 9.13
CA ALA A 2 0.39 -7.32 9.71
C ALA A 2 0.36 -7.64 11.22
N TYR A 3 1.15 -8.62 11.67
CA TYR A 3 1.28 -8.93 13.11
C TYR A 3 1.85 -7.77 13.92
N GLU A 4 2.74 -6.99 13.33
CA GLU A 4 3.34 -5.83 14.00
C GLU A 4 2.31 -4.71 14.18
N ILE A 5 1.44 -4.48 13.20
CA ILE A 5 0.31 -3.55 13.33
C ILE A 5 -0.59 -3.99 14.49
N VAL A 6 -0.96 -5.28 14.56
CA VAL A 6 -1.77 -5.83 15.66
C VAL A 6 -1.06 -5.64 17.01
N ASN A 7 0.21 -6.01 17.13
CA ASN A 7 0.96 -5.87 18.38
C ASN A 7 1.05 -4.40 18.83
N ARG A 8 1.23 -3.46 17.89
CA ARG A 8 1.24 -2.02 18.19
C ARG A 8 -0.13 -1.56 18.69
N LEU A 9 -1.23 -2.01 18.07
CA LEU A 9 -2.59 -1.70 18.52
C LEU A 9 -2.88 -2.26 19.91
N GLU A 10 -2.42 -3.47 20.22
CA GLU A 10 -2.52 -4.07 21.55
C GLU A 10 -1.75 -3.23 22.59
N ARG A 11 -0.50 -2.87 22.29
CA ARG A 11 0.31 -2.00 23.17
C ARG A 11 -0.30 -0.62 23.37
N LEU A 12 -0.93 -0.07 22.33
CA LEU A 12 -1.65 1.21 22.39
C LEU A 12 -3.08 1.08 22.94
N SER A 13 -3.50 -0.13 23.34
CA SER A 13 -4.85 -0.41 23.86
C SER A 13 -5.98 0.07 22.94
N ARG A 14 -5.76 0.02 21.62
CA ARG A 14 -6.76 0.36 20.59
C ARG A 14 -7.69 -0.81 20.31
N PHE A 15 -8.45 -1.18 21.34
CA PHE A 15 -9.39 -2.31 21.31
C PHE A 15 -10.54 -2.10 20.31
N ASP A 16 -10.90 -0.85 20.04
CA ASP A 16 -11.86 -0.46 19.00
C ASP A 16 -11.42 -0.96 17.62
N LEU A 17 -10.16 -0.69 17.25
CA LEU A 17 -9.60 -1.11 15.98
C LEU A 17 -9.37 -2.62 15.94
N LEU A 18 -8.86 -3.21 17.03
CA LEU A 18 -8.68 -4.67 17.12
C LEU A 18 -10.00 -5.42 16.93
N ASN A 19 -11.09 -4.94 17.53
CA ASN A 19 -12.41 -5.53 17.36
C ASN A 19 -12.89 -5.40 15.90
N ALA A 20 -12.75 -4.23 15.28
CA ALA A 20 -13.10 -4.02 13.88
C ALA A 20 -12.32 -4.98 12.94
N LEU A 21 -11.01 -5.12 13.16
CA LEU A 21 -10.17 -6.07 12.41
C LEU A 21 -10.57 -7.53 12.67
N GLY A 22 -11.01 -7.85 13.88
CA GLY A 22 -11.48 -9.19 14.24
C GLY A 22 -12.84 -9.55 13.64
N GLN A 23 -13.76 -8.59 13.54
CA GLN A 23 -15.07 -8.75 12.89
C GLN A 23 -14.95 -9.03 11.40
N SER A 24 -13.93 -8.47 10.74
CA SER A 24 -13.67 -8.73 9.32
C SER A 24 -13.11 -10.13 9.01
N VAL A 25 -12.82 -10.96 10.02
CA VAL A 25 -12.44 -12.37 9.83
C VAL A 25 -13.67 -13.24 9.64
N THR A 26 -13.80 -13.85 8.45
CA THR A 26 -14.96 -14.65 8.09
C THR A 26 -15.05 -15.94 8.92
N GLN A 27 -16.27 -16.49 9.05
CA GLN A 27 -16.49 -17.75 9.77
C GLN A 27 -15.72 -18.91 9.14
N HIS A 28 -15.58 -18.92 7.81
CA HIS A 28 -14.78 -19.91 7.07
C HIS A 28 -13.29 -19.84 7.46
N GLU A 29 -12.71 -18.63 7.52
CA GLU A 29 -11.32 -18.43 7.96
C GLU A 29 -11.09 -18.85 9.41
N ARG A 30 -12.05 -18.57 10.31
CA ARG A 30 -11.99 -18.99 11.72
C ARG A 30 -12.03 -20.52 11.88
N ARG A 31 -12.74 -21.22 10.97
CA ARG A 31 -12.94 -22.68 11.01
C ARG A 31 -11.80 -23.47 10.38
N LYS A 32 -10.91 -22.87 9.58
CA LYS A 32 -9.72 -23.54 9.00
C LYS A 32 -8.78 -23.99 10.13
N LYS A 33 -9.01 -25.20 10.66
CA LYS A 33 -8.27 -25.80 11.78
C LYS A 33 -6.85 -26.29 11.43
N LYS A 34 -6.50 -26.43 10.15
CA LYS A 34 -5.48 -27.44 9.79
C LYS A 34 -4.00 -27.04 9.91
N LYS A 35 -3.55 -25.78 9.83
CA LYS A 35 -2.10 -25.47 10.00
C LYS A 35 -1.87 -24.05 10.56
N LYS A 36 -1.36 -23.98 11.80
CA LYS A 36 -0.78 -22.80 12.51
C LYS A 36 -1.72 -21.61 12.80
N LYS A 37 -2.09 -21.48 14.08
CA LYS A 37 -2.79 -20.35 14.76
C LYS A 37 -4.11 -19.87 14.10
N LYS A 38 -5.22 -19.94 14.85
CA LYS A 38 -6.51 -19.35 14.45
C LYS A 38 -6.31 -17.88 14.05
N LYS A 39 -6.67 -17.50 12.81
CA LYS A 39 -6.60 -16.12 12.33
C LYS A 39 -7.54 -15.26 13.19
N LYS A 40 -6.99 -14.24 13.86
CA LYS A 40 -7.74 -13.37 14.79
C LYS A 40 -8.15 -12.03 14.18
N HIS A 41 -7.34 -11.49 13.26
CA HIS A 41 -7.52 -10.15 12.69
C HIS A 41 -7.21 -10.16 11.19
N ASN A 42 -7.99 -9.41 10.40
CA ASN A 42 -7.71 -9.13 8.99
C ASN A 42 -7.24 -7.68 8.84
N VAL A 43 -5.92 -7.49 8.78
CA VAL A 43 -5.31 -6.15 8.54
C VAL A 43 -5.48 -5.70 7.10
N PHE A 44 -5.38 -6.64 6.16
CA PHE A 44 -5.56 -6.39 4.73
C PHE A 44 -6.90 -6.95 4.27
N ARG A 45 -7.58 -6.18 3.42
CA ARG A 45 -8.78 -6.65 2.72
C ARG A 45 -8.34 -7.56 1.58
N PRO A 46 -9.01 -8.70 1.35
CA PRO A 46 -8.84 -9.45 0.11
C PRO A 46 -9.29 -8.56 -1.05
N SER A 47 -8.36 -8.17 -1.92
CA SER A 47 -8.62 -7.47 -3.18
C SER A 47 -7.64 -8.01 -4.21
N GLU A 48 -8.13 -8.19 -5.43
CA GLU A 48 -7.37 -8.66 -6.59
C GLU A 48 -7.49 -7.64 -7.73
N ASP A 49 -7.26 -6.36 -7.42
CA ASP A 49 -7.24 -5.28 -8.43
C ASP A 49 -5.93 -5.25 -9.24
N ILE A 50 -5.46 -6.44 -9.65
CA ILE A 50 -4.24 -6.61 -10.44
C ILE A 50 -4.57 -6.30 -11.90
N LYS A 51 -3.82 -5.39 -12.50
CA LYS A 51 -3.91 -5.08 -13.93
C LYS A 51 -2.53 -5.06 -14.55
N GLU A 52 -2.39 -5.82 -15.62
CA GLU A 52 -1.18 -5.84 -16.42
C GLU A 52 -1.01 -4.51 -17.16
N ILE A 53 0.22 -3.97 -17.15
CA ILE A 53 0.56 -2.71 -17.79
C ILE A 53 1.37 -3.01 -19.05
N MET A 54 0.72 -2.90 -20.21
CA MET A 54 1.29 -3.29 -21.50
C MET A 54 1.86 -2.13 -22.33
N THR A 55 1.61 -0.88 -21.93
CA THR A 55 2.05 0.29 -22.71
C THR A 55 2.52 1.43 -21.81
N GLU A 56 3.44 2.25 -22.34
CA GLU A 56 3.90 3.45 -21.65
C GLU A 56 2.74 4.44 -21.39
N LYS A 57 1.81 4.55 -22.33
CA LYS A 57 0.61 5.37 -22.13
C LYS A 57 -0.17 4.89 -20.90
N PHE A 58 -0.26 3.58 -20.70
CA PHE A 58 -1.00 3.03 -19.57
C PHE A 58 -0.28 3.20 -18.23
N ILE A 59 1.06 3.05 -18.18
CA ILE A 59 1.80 3.33 -16.94
C ILE A 59 1.69 4.80 -16.54
N ARG A 60 1.83 5.72 -17.50
CA ARG A 60 1.67 7.16 -17.26
C ARG A 60 0.27 7.50 -16.75
N GLN A 61 -0.77 6.89 -17.32
CA GLN A 61 -2.14 7.05 -16.82
C GLN A 61 -2.26 6.60 -15.35
N LYS A 62 -1.65 5.48 -14.98
CA LYS A 62 -1.68 4.95 -13.60
C LYS A 62 -0.87 5.79 -12.63
N LEU A 63 0.32 6.23 -13.01
CA LEU A 63 1.13 7.17 -12.22
C LEU A 63 0.34 8.45 -11.93
N ASN A 64 -0.21 9.08 -12.98
CA ASN A 64 -1.03 10.28 -12.83
C ASN A 64 -2.24 10.07 -11.91
N TYR A 65 -2.91 8.92 -12.00
CA TYR A 65 -3.99 8.57 -11.08
C TYR A 65 -3.50 8.46 -9.63
N MET A 66 -2.41 7.72 -9.40
CA MET A 66 -1.83 7.54 -8.05
C MET A 66 -1.36 8.86 -7.45
N HIS A 67 -0.71 9.73 -8.23
CA HIS A 67 -0.24 11.04 -7.77
C HIS A 67 -1.39 12.00 -7.47
N LYS A 68 -2.54 11.86 -8.14
CA LYS A 68 -3.74 12.68 -7.89
C LYS A 68 -4.60 12.16 -6.73
N ASN A 69 -4.45 10.90 -6.31
CA ASN A 69 -5.25 10.32 -5.22
C ASN A 69 -5.22 11.14 -3.91
N PRO A 70 -4.07 11.68 -3.46
CA PRO A 70 -4.01 12.47 -2.23
C PRO A 70 -4.82 13.77 -2.29
N VAL A 71 -5.07 14.36 -3.46
CA VAL A 71 -5.80 15.64 -3.61
C VAL A 71 -7.25 15.47 -4.07
N SER A 72 -7.69 14.23 -4.35
CA SER A 72 -8.95 13.97 -5.07
C SER A 72 -9.97 13.16 -4.27
N GLY A 73 -11.24 13.36 -4.61
CA GLY A 73 -12.35 12.53 -4.14
C GLY A 73 -12.51 12.56 -2.62
N LYS A 74 -12.77 11.39 -2.04
CA LYS A 74 -13.03 11.24 -0.59
C LYS A 74 -11.78 11.38 0.29
N TRP A 75 -10.58 11.35 -0.30
CA TRP A 75 -9.34 11.33 0.48
C TRP A 75 -8.91 12.75 0.83
N LYS A 76 -8.70 13.60 -0.19
CA LYS A 76 -8.31 15.02 -0.07
C LYS A 76 -7.41 15.30 1.15
N LEU A 77 -6.31 14.55 1.22
CA LEU A 77 -5.34 14.54 2.32
C LEU A 77 -4.44 15.78 2.31
N VAL A 78 -4.20 16.34 1.13
CA VAL A 78 -3.39 17.55 0.88
C VAL A 78 -4.04 18.38 -0.24
N GLU A 79 -3.68 19.65 -0.36
CA GLU A 79 -4.17 20.53 -1.45
C GLU A 79 -3.32 20.39 -2.73
N ASN A 80 -2.02 20.15 -2.61
CA ASN A 80 -1.13 19.87 -3.73
C ASN A 80 -0.58 18.44 -3.65
N CYS A 81 -0.55 17.71 -4.77
CA CYS A 81 -0.06 16.33 -4.83
C CYS A 81 1.42 16.21 -4.45
N LEU A 82 2.20 17.27 -4.65
CA LEU A 82 3.63 17.35 -4.30
C LEU A 82 3.89 17.44 -2.79
N ASP A 83 2.85 17.76 -1.99
CA ASP A 83 2.96 17.87 -0.54
C ASP A 83 2.74 16.53 0.17
N TYR A 84 2.24 15.51 -0.55
CA TYR A 84 2.03 14.18 0.05
C TYR A 84 3.33 13.38 0.06
N ILE A 85 4.07 13.46 1.16
CA ILE A 85 5.41 12.87 1.35
C ILE A 85 5.52 11.35 1.12
N HIS A 86 4.38 10.64 1.15
CA HIS A 86 4.31 9.20 0.91
C HIS A 86 3.97 8.84 -0.54
N SER A 87 4.15 9.77 -1.49
CA SER A 87 3.97 9.57 -2.93
C SER A 87 5.27 9.87 -3.68
N SER A 88 5.45 9.21 -4.82
CA SER A 88 6.54 9.48 -5.77
C SER A 88 6.29 10.71 -6.66
N ALA A 89 5.22 11.48 -6.43
CA ALA A 89 4.87 12.63 -7.27
C ALA A 89 6.02 13.65 -7.40
N ARG A 90 6.70 13.97 -6.29
CA ARG A 90 7.87 14.87 -6.31
C ARG A 90 9.01 14.35 -7.18
N PHE A 91 9.28 13.06 -7.13
CA PHE A 91 10.32 12.44 -7.95
C PHE A 91 10.02 12.61 -9.44
N TYR A 92 8.78 12.35 -9.86
CA TYR A 92 8.41 12.45 -11.28
C TYR A 92 8.25 13.90 -11.79
N GLU A 93 7.83 14.84 -10.93
CA GLU A 93 7.55 16.22 -11.34
C GLU A 93 8.74 17.17 -11.12
N LEU A 94 9.55 16.95 -10.08
CA LEU A 94 10.65 17.82 -9.68
C LEU A 94 12.02 17.13 -9.73
N GLY A 95 12.09 15.81 -9.90
CA GLY A 95 13.34 15.05 -9.81
C GLY A 95 13.87 14.90 -8.38
N GLU A 96 13.04 15.18 -7.38
CA GLU A 96 13.45 15.17 -5.97
C GLU A 96 13.05 13.89 -5.25
N GLU A 97 13.95 13.35 -4.43
CA GLU A 97 13.65 12.20 -3.59
C GLU A 97 12.66 12.53 -2.45
N GLY A 98 11.86 11.54 -2.07
CA GLY A 98 10.95 11.62 -0.94
C GLY A 98 11.53 10.98 0.32
N VAL A 99 10.64 10.44 1.16
CA VAL A 99 11.01 9.71 2.39
C VAL A 99 11.72 8.38 2.10
N PHE A 100 11.63 7.90 0.86
CA PHE A 100 12.25 6.68 0.38
C PHE A 100 12.77 6.88 -1.04
N HIS A 101 13.81 6.14 -1.39
CA HIS A 101 14.39 6.13 -2.72
C HIS A 101 13.40 5.52 -3.73
N VAL A 102 13.32 6.13 -4.91
CA VAL A 102 12.39 5.75 -5.98
C VAL A 102 13.19 5.57 -7.26
N TYR A 103 12.91 4.48 -7.97
CA TYR A 103 13.45 4.25 -9.30
C TYR A 103 12.44 4.64 -10.37
N HIS A 104 12.93 5.19 -11.48
CA HIS A 104 12.08 5.46 -12.63
C HIS A 104 11.70 4.14 -13.31
N TYR A 105 10.46 3.98 -13.79
CA TYR A 105 10.02 2.71 -14.37
C TYR A 105 10.80 2.27 -15.63
N HIS A 106 11.48 3.20 -16.29
CA HIS A 106 12.36 2.92 -17.44
C HIS A 106 13.66 2.21 -17.04
N GLU A 107 14.06 2.28 -15.76
CA GLU A 107 15.29 1.69 -15.24
C GLU A 107 15.12 0.18 -14.95
N ILE A 108 13.87 -0.31 -14.86
CA ILE A 108 13.55 -1.68 -14.42
C ILE A 108 14.14 -2.77 -15.34
N ASN A 109 14.40 -2.45 -16.60
CA ASN A 109 14.95 -3.41 -17.57
C ASN A 109 16.50 -3.45 -17.59
N ASN A 110 17.18 -2.74 -16.68
CA ASN A 110 18.63 -2.77 -16.56
C ASN A 110 19.05 -3.60 -15.32
N PRO A 111 19.29 -4.91 -15.45
CA PRO A 111 19.59 -5.80 -14.32
C PRO A 111 20.90 -5.47 -13.58
N ALA A 112 21.75 -4.59 -14.12
CA ALA A 112 22.97 -4.14 -13.45
C ALA A 112 22.71 -3.16 -12.29
N GLU A 113 21.55 -2.49 -12.25
CA GLU A 113 21.25 -1.42 -11.28
C GLU A 113 20.33 -1.88 -10.13
N PHE A 114 19.77 -3.09 -10.21
CA PHE A 114 18.88 -3.66 -9.18
C PHE A 114 19.49 -4.93 -8.60
N PRO A 115 20.39 -4.84 -7.60
CA PRO A 115 20.76 -6.03 -6.84
C PRO A 115 19.50 -6.60 -6.16
N PRO A 116 19.34 -7.93 -6.12
CA PRO A 116 18.21 -8.55 -5.44
C PRO A 116 18.19 -8.12 -3.97
N GLN A 117 17.02 -7.69 -3.49
CA GLN A 117 16.76 -7.30 -2.10
C GLN A 117 16.67 -8.53 -1.18
#